data_AF-A0A3A8INP0-F1
#
_entry.id   AF-A0A3A8INP0-F1
#
_cell.length_a   1.000
_cell.length_b   1.000
_cell.length_c   1.000
_cell.angle_alpha   90.00
_cell.angle_beta   90.00
_cell.angle_gamma   90.00
#
_symmetry.space_group_name_H-M   'P 1'
#
loop_
_entity.id
_entity.type
_entity.pdbx_description
1 polymer ?
#
loop_
_entity_poly.entity_id
_entity_poly.type
_entity_poly.pdbx_seq_one_letter_code
_entity_poly.pdbx_strand_id
1 'polypeptide(L)'
;MSNDFEPIDSKRANELLADILATPFDEDDDQLQFVLHRGNLSMPGDFQLDSNEVVIVNGDMAVAGCLADSFENEDDFSKLYVLGNLRARDMVCGSEVHVTGNLDVAHVLYANSFDADTLHVGGTLSAKILIEEGHQVEFGTLAVETLITDDETWREVKKDAQVGDYGKTLKPHLVGKGGRFILSEALHKDLQEGLSILR
;
A
#
# COMPACT_ATOMS: atom_id res chain seq x y z
N MET A 1 7.06 12.99 14.13
CA MET A 1 6.05 13.39 13.12
C MET A 1 6.04 14.91 13.00
N SER A 2 6.00 15.46 11.79
CA SER A 2 5.93 16.90 11.53
C SER A 2 4.62 17.50 12.06
N ASN A 3 4.54 18.84 12.15
CA ASN A 3 3.33 19.60 12.53
C ASN A 3 2.12 19.40 11.59
N ASP A 4 2.19 18.48 10.63
CA ASP A 4 1.20 18.33 9.57
C ASP A 4 0.06 17.39 9.95
N PHE A 5 0.17 16.67 11.07
CA PHE A 5 -0.81 15.68 11.50
C PHE A 5 -1.52 16.09 12.81
N GLU A 6 -2.85 16.06 12.78
CA GLU A 6 -3.74 16.30 13.91
C GLU A 6 -4.06 14.96 14.59
N PRO A 7 -3.69 14.73 15.87
CA PRO A 7 -4.14 13.55 16.59
C PRO A 7 -5.67 13.55 16.75
N ILE A 8 -6.30 12.40 16.51
CA ILE A 8 -7.75 12.21 16.67
C ILE A 8 -8.04 10.93 17.47
N ASP A 9 -9.30 10.69 17.83
CA ASP A 9 -9.74 9.44 18.44
C ASP A 9 -10.38 8.48 17.41
N SER A 10 -10.56 7.21 17.80
CA SER A 10 -11.16 6.17 16.95
C SER A 10 -12.59 6.53 16.53
N LYS A 11 -13.35 7.21 17.40
CA LYS A 11 -14.69 7.72 17.05
C LYS A 11 -14.62 8.69 15.88
N ARG A 12 -13.71 9.65 15.89
CA ARG A 12 -13.54 10.62 14.81
C ARG A 12 -13.02 9.95 13.54
N ALA A 13 -12.13 8.97 13.66
CA ALA A 13 -11.68 8.15 12.53
C ALA A 13 -12.86 7.40 11.88
N ASN A 14 -13.69 6.73 12.69
CA ASN A 14 -14.90 6.04 12.25
C ASN A 14 -15.90 6.97 11.54
N GLU A 15 -16.09 8.20 12.05
CA GLU A 15 -16.93 9.21 11.37
C GLU A 15 -16.38 9.61 9.99
N LEU A 16 -15.05 9.72 9.85
CA LEU A 16 -14.40 10.10 8.59
C LEU A 16 -14.42 8.97 7.57
N LEU A 17 -14.38 7.72 8.03
CA LEU A 17 -14.23 6.52 7.20
C LEU A 17 -15.51 5.67 7.13
N ALA A 18 -16.66 6.22 7.54
CA ALA A 18 -17.92 5.49 7.67
C ALA A 18 -18.38 4.80 6.36
N ASP A 19 -18.06 5.39 5.20
CA ASP A 19 -18.41 4.85 3.89
C ASP A 19 -17.34 3.88 3.32
N ILE A 20 -16.24 3.70 4.04
CA ILE A 20 -15.04 2.97 3.61
C ILE A 20 -14.82 1.72 4.45
N LEU A 21 -14.93 1.84 5.77
CA LEU A 21 -14.70 0.74 6.69
C LEU A 21 -15.84 -0.27 6.61
N ALA A 22 -15.49 -1.54 6.39
CA ALA A 22 -16.42 -2.65 6.54
C ALA A 22 -16.81 -2.84 8.02
N THR A 23 -15.83 -2.65 8.91
CA THR A 23 -16.00 -2.73 10.37
C THR A 23 -15.37 -1.49 10.99
N PRO A 24 -16.11 -0.72 11.80
CA PRO A 24 -15.54 0.40 12.56
C PRO A 24 -14.43 -0.08 13.51
N PHE A 25 -13.46 0.79 13.80
CA PHE A 25 -12.49 0.58 14.87
C PHE A 25 -13.20 0.48 16.22
N ASP A 26 -12.74 -0.41 17.10
CA ASP A 26 -13.29 -0.53 18.45
C ASP A 26 -12.84 0.66 19.32
N GLU A 27 -13.65 1.04 20.31
CA GLU A 27 -13.23 2.01 21.33
C GLU A 27 -12.10 1.44 22.21
N ASP A 28 -11.98 0.11 22.26
CA ASP A 28 -10.97 -0.64 23.03
C ASP A 28 -9.68 -0.96 22.24
N ASP A 29 -9.50 -0.47 21.00
CA ASP A 29 -8.23 -0.55 20.25
C ASP A 29 -7.18 0.42 20.83
N ASP A 30 -6.83 0.21 22.10
CA ASP A 30 -5.95 1.08 22.89
C ASP A 30 -4.49 1.14 22.39
N GLN A 31 -4.13 0.25 21.47
CA GLN A 31 -2.82 0.21 20.83
C GLN A 31 -2.73 1.16 19.63
N LEU A 32 -3.86 1.52 19.00
CA LEU A 32 -3.87 2.33 17.78
C LEU A 32 -3.71 3.82 18.06
N GLN A 33 -2.85 4.46 17.28
CA GLN A 33 -2.64 5.91 17.30
C GLN A 33 -3.20 6.53 16.02
N PHE A 34 -4.25 7.33 16.14
CA PHE A 34 -4.93 7.92 14.98
C PHE A 34 -4.43 9.34 14.72
N VAL A 35 -4.05 9.59 13.47
CA VAL A 35 -3.62 10.91 13.01
C VAL A 35 -4.30 11.31 11.71
N LEU A 36 -4.65 12.59 11.59
CA LEU A 36 -5.36 13.16 10.46
C LEU A 36 -4.56 14.28 9.80
N HIS A 37 -4.41 14.21 8.49
CA HIS A 37 -4.02 15.33 7.65
C HIS A 37 -5.23 15.85 6.87
N ARG A 38 -5.47 17.17 6.92
CA ARG A 38 -6.57 17.81 6.18
C ARG A 38 -6.05 18.46 4.91
N GLY A 39 -6.62 18.08 3.77
CA GLY A 39 -6.20 18.56 2.46
C GLY A 39 -5.07 17.70 1.88
N ASN A 40 -4.37 18.27 0.90
CA ASN A 40 -3.37 17.52 0.15
C ASN A 40 -2.03 17.47 0.90
N LEU A 41 -1.46 16.28 1.01
CA LEU A 41 -0.18 16.01 1.64
C LEU A 41 0.91 15.79 0.60
N SER A 42 2.09 16.36 0.82
CA SER A 42 3.26 16.14 -0.04
C SER A 42 4.51 15.89 0.78
N MET A 43 5.10 14.70 0.63
CA MET A 43 6.35 14.31 1.27
C MET A 43 7.49 14.39 0.25
N PRO A 44 8.52 15.22 0.48
CA PRO A 44 9.61 15.44 -0.48
C PRO A 44 10.62 14.27 -0.54
N GLY A 45 10.51 13.29 0.33
CA GLY A 45 11.37 12.10 0.37
C GLY A 45 10.54 10.85 0.65
N ASP A 46 11.17 9.86 1.28
CA ASP A 46 10.50 8.65 1.72
C ASP A 46 9.53 8.95 2.87
N PHE A 47 8.47 8.16 2.98
CA PHE A 47 7.50 8.23 4.07
C PHE A 47 7.22 6.81 4.57
N GLN A 48 7.52 6.58 5.85
CA GLN A 48 7.33 5.31 6.55
C GLN A 48 6.28 5.53 7.63
N LEU A 49 5.23 4.71 7.66
CA LEU A 49 4.30 4.69 8.78
C LEU A 49 4.93 4.00 9.99
N ASP A 50 4.59 4.48 11.18
CA ASP A 50 4.98 3.84 12.43
C ASP A 50 4.03 2.66 12.75
N SER A 51 4.51 1.65 13.51
CA SER A 51 3.66 0.54 13.97
C SER A 51 2.48 1.03 14.79
N ASN A 52 1.31 0.40 14.60
CA ASN A 52 0.03 0.75 15.23
C ASN A 52 -0.47 2.16 14.92
N GLU A 53 0.10 2.83 13.90
CA GLU A 53 -0.38 4.13 13.44
C GLU A 53 -1.51 3.97 12.42
N VAL A 54 -2.58 4.74 12.60
CA VAL A 54 -3.64 4.93 11.62
C VAL A 54 -3.55 6.34 11.06
N VAL A 55 -3.05 6.46 9.84
CA VAL A 55 -2.90 7.73 9.13
C VAL A 55 -4.08 7.93 8.20
N ILE A 56 -4.79 9.06 8.37
CA ILE A 56 -5.88 9.47 7.48
C ILE A 56 -5.48 10.76 6.77
N VAL A 57 -5.43 10.74 5.44
CA VAL A 57 -5.24 11.92 4.60
C VAL A 57 -6.58 12.25 3.93
N ASN A 58 -7.21 13.34 4.36
CA ASN A 58 -8.43 13.84 3.75
C ASN A 58 -8.11 14.74 2.54
N GLY A 59 -7.59 14.12 1.48
CA GLY A 59 -7.15 14.76 0.26
C GLY A 59 -6.22 13.85 -0.56
N ASP A 60 -5.50 14.43 -1.50
CA ASP A 60 -4.46 13.70 -2.26
C ASP A 60 -3.17 13.58 -1.45
N MET A 61 -2.43 12.49 -1.64
CA MET A 61 -1.10 12.30 -1.05
C MET A 61 -0.06 12.06 -2.16
N ALA A 62 1.08 12.75 -2.05
CA ALA A 62 2.21 12.56 -2.95
C ALA A 62 3.50 12.34 -2.15
N VAL A 63 4.16 11.21 -2.38
CA VAL A 63 5.46 10.86 -1.78
C VAL A 63 6.49 10.83 -2.90
N ALA A 64 7.49 11.71 -2.85
CA ALA A 64 8.52 11.76 -3.89
C ALA A 64 9.49 10.58 -3.83
N GLY A 65 9.57 9.91 -2.67
CA GLY A 65 10.35 8.70 -2.44
C GLY A 65 9.51 7.43 -2.33
N CYS A 66 10.00 6.50 -1.53
CA CYS A 66 9.31 5.27 -1.16
C CYS A 66 8.24 5.55 -0.10
N LEU A 67 7.01 5.11 -0.35
CA LEU A 67 5.97 4.98 0.68
C LEU A 67 6.02 3.55 1.24
N ALA A 68 6.12 3.40 2.55
CA ALA A 68 6.10 2.09 3.18
C ALA A 68 5.29 2.10 4.47
N ASP A 69 4.54 1.03 4.69
CA ASP A 69 3.89 0.73 5.97
C ASP A 69 4.82 -0.10 6.87
N SER A 70 4.47 -0.15 8.17
CA SER A 70 5.14 -1.02 9.13
C SER A 70 4.48 -2.40 9.09
N PHE A 71 5.24 -3.44 8.69
CA PHE A 71 4.78 -4.83 8.58
C PHE A 71 5.85 -5.83 9.06
N GLU A 72 6.67 -5.47 10.05
CA GLU A 72 7.83 -6.27 10.49
C GLU A 72 7.43 -7.64 11.10
N ASN A 73 6.23 -7.76 11.66
CA ASN A 73 5.66 -9.00 12.21
C ASN A 73 4.11 -8.93 12.26
N GLU A 74 3.47 -10.05 12.60
CA GLU A 74 2.00 -10.16 12.66
C GLU A 74 1.31 -9.20 13.66
N ASP A 75 2.06 -8.66 14.64
CA ASP A 75 1.54 -7.75 15.67
C ASP A 75 1.85 -6.26 15.36
N ASP A 76 2.74 -5.99 14.40
CA ASP A 76 3.14 -4.65 13.97
C ASP A 76 2.45 -4.32 12.65
N PHE A 77 1.26 -3.74 12.72
CA PHE A 77 0.53 -3.29 11.54
C PHE A 77 0.27 -1.78 11.60
N SER A 78 0.27 -1.16 10.43
CA SER A 78 -0.14 0.25 10.28
C SER A 78 -1.29 0.34 9.28
N LYS A 79 -2.03 1.46 9.29
CA LYS A 79 -3.17 1.64 8.39
C LYS A 79 -3.11 3.00 7.74
N LEU A 80 -3.18 3.05 6.40
CA LEU A 80 -3.19 4.30 5.64
C LEU A 80 -4.50 4.46 4.87
N TYR A 81 -5.21 5.56 5.14
CA TYR A 81 -6.42 5.94 4.39
C TYR A 81 -6.17 7.25 3.65
N VAL A 82 -6.17 7.21 2.31
CA VAL A 82 -6.09 8.39 1.45
C VAL A 82 -7.43 8.62 0.76
N LEU A 83 -8.15 9.66 1.19
CA LEU A 83 -9.47 10.05 0.67
C LEU A 83 -9.36 10.87 -0.62
N GLY A 84 -8.50 10.41 -1.52
CA GLY A 84 -8.12 11.10 -2.75
C GLY A 84 -7.23 10.19 -3.60
N ASN A 85 -6.32 10.78 -4.36
CA ASN A 85 -5.32 10.04 -5.13
C ASN A 85 -4.02 9.94 -4.34
N LEU A 86 -3.34 8.80 -4.51
CA LEU A 86 -2.02 8.56 -3.94
C LEU A 86 -0.98 8.42 -5.06
N ARG A 87 0.14 9.13 -4.91
CA ARG A 87 1.30 8.98 -5.79
C ARG A 87 2.56 8.69 -4.99
N ALA A 88 3.36 7.74 -5.44
CA ALA A 88 4.66 7.44 -4.84
C ALA A 88 5.70 7.10 -5.93
N ARG A 89 6.99 7.21 -5.62
CA ARG A 89 8.03 6.71 -6.53
C ARG A 89 8.05 5.18 -6.52
N ASP A 90 8.17 4.64 -5.33
CA ASP A 90 8.08 3.22 -4.99
C ASP A 90 7.08 3.07 -3.85
N MET A 91 6.48 1.89 -3.71
CA MET A 91 5.60 1.60 -2.59
C MET A 91 5.83 0.17 -2.10
N VAL A 92 5.92 0.03 -0.77
CA VAL A 92 5.83 -1.25 -0.09
C VAL A 92 4.56 -1.23 0.75
N CYS A 93 3.72 -2.24 0.53
CA CYS A 93 2.44 -2.41 1.19
C CYS A 93 2.44 -3.79 1.82
N GLY A 94 2.55 -3.88 3.13
CA GLY A 94 2.35 -5.11 3.88
C GLY A 94 1.28 -5.05 4.96
N SER A 95 0.63 -3.90 5.11
CA SER A 95 -0.53 -3.71 5.96
C SER A 95 -1.70 -3.13 5.17
N GLU A 96 -2.70 -2.58 5.86
CA GLU A 96 -3.89 -2.03 5.21
C GLU A 96 -3.62 -0.65 4.61
N VAL A 97 -3.82 -0.54 3.29
CA VAL A 97 -3.80 0.75 2.60
C VAL A 97 -5.07 0.90 1.77
N HIS A 98 -5.79 1.99 1.99
CA HIS A 98 -7.02 2.31 1.28
C HIS A 98 -6.89 3.65 0.56
N VAL A 99 -7.03 3.64 -0.76
CA VAL A 99 -7.04 4.82 -1.63
C VAL A 99 -8.40 4.91 -2.31
N THR A 100 -9.17 5.95 -2.04
CA THR A 100 -10.51 6.08 -2.66
C THR A 100 -10.44 6.46 -4.15
N GLY A 101 -9.36 7.13 -4.56
CA GLY A 101 -9.08 7.54 -5.93
C GLY A 101 -8.11 6.61 -6.65
N ASN A 102 -7.18 7.19 -7.43
CA ASN A 102 -6.15 6.45 -8.15
C ASN A 102 -4.87 6.28 -7.32
N LEU A 103 -4.19 5.16 -7.52
CA LEU A 103 -2.85 4.90 -7.03
C LEU A 103 -1.87 4.88 -8.21
N ASP A 104 -0.89 5.80 -8.21
CA ASP A 104 0.16 5.90 -9.23
C ASP A 104 1.53 5.72 -8.59
N VAL A 105 2.13 4.56 -8.78
CA VAL A 105 3.48 4.22 -8.32
C VAL A 105 4.43 4.26 -9.50
N ALA A 106 5.35 5.21 -9.53
CA ALA A 106 6.16 5.47 -10.73
C ALA A 106 7.02 4.28 -11.17
N HIS A 107 7.46 3.45 -10.21
CA HIS A 107 8.34 2.31 -10.44
C HIS A 107 7.70 1.01 -9.94
N VAL A 108 7.94 0.64 -8.67
CA VAL A 108 7.57 -0.67 -8.15
C VAL A 108 6.62 -0.55 -6.96
N LEU A 109 5.53 -1.30 -7.04
CA LEU A 109 4.65 -1.61 -5.91
C LEU A 109 4.90 -3.06 -5.49
N TYR A 110 5.37 -3.25 -4.27
CA TYR A 110 5.47 -4.55 -3.62
C TYR A 110 4.35 -4.68 -2.60
N ALA A 111 3.49 -5.69 -2.76
CA ALA A 111 2.35 -5.97 -1.91
C ALA A 111 2.48 -7.39 -1.31
N ASN A 112 2.65 -7.49 0.02
CA ASN A 112 2.74 -8.76 0.76
C ASN A 112 2.24 -8.59 2.20
N SER A 113 1.16 -9.26 2.59
CA SER A 113 0.50 -8.99 3.89
C SER A 113 0.25 -10.20 4.80
N PHE A 114 1.05 -11.27 4.71
CA PHE A 114 0.78 -12.51 5.48
C PHE A 114 -0.70 -12.98 5.39
N ASP A 115 -1.37 -12.74 4.25
CA ASP A 115 -2.80 -13.00 4.01
C ASP A 115 -3.82 -12.31 4.96
N ALA A 116 -3.42 -11.25 5.68
CA ALA A 116 -4.27 -10.60 6.69
C ALA A 116 -4.91 -9.26 6.26
N ASP A 117 -4.20 -8.45 5.48
CA ASP A 117 -4.61 -7.08 5.14
C ASP A 117 -4.95 -6.89 3.66
N THR A 118 -5.58 -5.76 3.36
CA THR A 118 -6.01 -5.38 2.01
C THR A 118 -5.37 -4.08 1.53
N LEU A 119 -4.82 -4.10 0.31
CA LEU A 119 -4.56 -2.90 -0.48
C LEU A 119 -5.78 -2.63 -1.36
N HIS A 120 -6.56 -1.60 -1.03
CA HIS A 120 -7.74 -1.22 -1.81
C HIS A 120 -7.51 0.09 -2.58
N VAL A 121 -7.80 0.07 -3.89
CA VAL A 121 -7.76 1.23 -4.78
C VAL A 121 -9.11 1.39 -5.48
N GLY A 122 -9.85 2.44 -5.16
CA GLY A 122 -11.17 2.70 -5.75
C GLY A 122 -11.13 2.95 -7.27
N GLY A 123 -10.05 3.56 -7.75
CA GLY A 123 -9.82 3.89 -9.16
C GLY A 123 -8.80 2.97 -9.84
N THR A 124 -7.90 3.58 -10.61
CA THR A 124 -6.82 2.87 -11.31
C THR A 124 -5.61 2.69 -10.39
N LEU A 125 -5.13 1.46 -10.28
CA LEU A 125 -3.82 1.11 -9.75
C LEU A 125 -2.82 1.04 -10.92
N SER A 126 -1.84 1.94 -10.94
CA SER A 126 -0.81 2.02 -11.97
C SER A 126 0.58 1.84 -11.38
N ALA A 127 1.40 1.00 -12.01
CA ALA A 127 2.80 0.82 -11.68
C ALA A 127 3.59 0.29 -12.87
N LYS A 128 4.92 0.47 -12.94
CA LYS A 128 5.70 -0.28 -13.94
C LYS A 128 5.74 -1.75 -13.57
N ILE A 129 5.95 -2.05 -12.29
CA ILE A 129 5.95 -3.41 -11.77
C ILE A 129 5.03 -3.47 -10.56
N LEU A 130 4.10 -4.41 -10.60
CA LEU A 130 3.42 -4.90 -9.41
C LEU A 130 3.98 -6.27 -9.06
N ILE A 131 4.49 -6.39 -7.84
CA ILE A 131 4.86 -7.65 -7.21
C ILE A 131 3.83 -7.89 -6.12
N GLU A 132 2.97 -8.87 -6.32
CA GLU A 132 1.98 -9.30 -5.32
C GLU A 132 2.40 -10.69 -4.82
N GLU A 133 2.46 -10.86 -3.51
CA GLU A 133 2.91 -12.08 -2.84
C GLU A 133 2.12 -12.25 -1.55
N GLY A 134 0.95 -12.88 -1.60
CA GLY A 134 0.13 -13.14 -0.42
C GLY A 134 -0.51 -11.88 0.18
N HIS A 135 -0.91 -10.94 -0.67
CA HIS A 135 -1.67 -9.75 -0.25
C HIS A 135 -2.97 -9.64 -1.03
N GLN A 136 -4.07 -9.41 -0.31
CA GLN A 136 -5.33 -9.07 -0.96
C GLN A 136 -5.23 -7.68 -1.61
N VAL A 137 -5.14 -7.65 -2.95
CA VAL A 137 -5.12 -6.40 -3.72
C VAL A 137 -6.42 -6.22 -4.48
N GLU A 138 -7.13 -5.13 -4.17
CA GLU A 138 -8.38 -4.75 -4.81
C GLU A 138 -8.23 -3.44 -5.59
N PHE A 139 -8.72 -3.41 -6.82
CA PHE A 139 -8.66 -2.22 -7.67
C PHE A 139 -9.91 -2.06 -8.54
N GLY A 140 -10.21 -0.84 -8.97
CA GLY A 140 -11.18 -0.59 -10.04
C GLY A 140 -10.62 -0.93 -11.43
N THR A 141 -9.38 -0.52 -11.71
CA THR A 141 -8.66 -0.84 -12.95
C THR A 141 -7.19 -1.11 -12.65
N LEU A 142 -6.59 -2.12 -13.28
CA LEU A 142 -5.17 -2.41 -13.16
C LEU A 142 -4.43 -2.00 -14.44
N ALA A 143 -3.43 -1.12 -14.30
CA ALA A 143 -2.61 -0.63 -15.41
C ALA A 143 -1.12 -0.78 -15.08
N VAL A 144 -0.58 -1.98 -15.29
CA VAL A 144 0.84 -2.28 -14.99
C VAL A 144 1.59 -2.77 -16.21
N GLU A 145 2.89 -2.47 -16.33
CA GLU A 145 3.71 -3.00 -17.43
C GLU A 145 4.07 -4.48 -17.19
N THR A 146 4.42 -4.82 -15.96
CA THR A 146 4.79 -6.17 -15.52
C THR A 146 4.07 -6.54 -14.24
N LEU A 147 3.50 -7.75 -14.20
CA LEU A 147 2.92 -8.35 -13.01
C LEU A 147 3.72 -9.59 -12.60
N ILE A 148 4.15 -9.63 -11.34
CA ILE A 148 4.80 -10.77 -10.70
C ILE A 148 3.88 -11.20 -9.56
N THR A 149 3.35 -12.43 -9.61
CA THR A 149 2.37 -12.93 -8.62
C THR A 149 2.40 -14.46 -8.55
N ASP A 150 2.39 -15.03 -7.34
CA ASP A 150 2.20 -16.48 -7.12
C ASP A 150 0.74 -16.88 -7.17
N ASP A 151 -0.17 -15.93 -6.94
CA ASP A 151 -1.59 -16.18 -6.84
C ASP A 151 -2.40 -15.35 -7.85
N GLU A 152 -3.06 -16.02 -8.80
CA GLU A 152 -3.99 -15.35 -9.72
C GLU A 152 -5.40 -15.17 -9.12
N THR A 153 -5.65 -15.57 -7.85
CA THR A 153 -6.98 -15.50 -7.21
C THR A 153 -7.53 -14.08 -7.07
N TRP A 154 -6.69 -13.03 -7.10
CA TRP A 154 -7.17 -11.64 -7.20
C TRP A 154 -8.08 -11.42 -8.43
N ARG A 155 -7.97 -12.26 -9.48
CA ARG A 155 -8.89 -12.26 -10.63
C ARG A 155 -10.32 -12.67 -10.28
N GLU A 156 -10.52 -13.32 -9.13
CA GLU A 156 -11.82 -13.80 -8.67
C GLU A 156 -12.54 -12.79 -7.77
N VAL A 157 -11.79 -11.84 -7.16
CA VAL A 157 -12.27 -10.96 -6.08
C VAL A 157 -13.11 -9.77 -6.59
N LYS A 158 -12.80 -9.20 -7.76
CA LYS A 158 -13.70 -8.26 -8.45
C LYS A 158 -13.92 -8.66 -9.90
N LYS A 159 -15.01 -9.39 -10.15
CA LYS A 159 -15.45 -9.80 -11.50
C LYS A 159 -15.64 -8.63 -12.47
N ASP A 160 -15.92 -7.44 -11.95
CA ASP A 160 -16.12 -6.21 -12.73
C ASP A 160 -14.83 -5.37 -12.88
N ALA A 161 -13.72 -5.77 -12.25
CA ALA A 161 -12.45 -5.06 -12.36
C ALA A 161 -11.93 -5.14 -13.80
N GLN A 162 -11.50 -4.00 -14.32
CA GLN A 162 -10.87 -3.95 -15.64
C GLN A 162 -9.37 -4.20 -15.47
N VAL A 163 -8.93 -5.38 -15.90
CA VAL A 163 -7.51 -5.71 -15.97
C VAL A 163 -7.00 -5.23 -17.32
N GLY A 164 -6.12 -4.22 -17.32
CA GLY A 164 -5.46 -3.76 -18.54
C GLY A 164 -4.47 -4.79 -19.10
N ASP A 165 -3.97 -4.54 -20.31
CA ASP A 165 -2.93 -5.38 -20.92
C ASP A 165 -1.59 -5.13 -20.20
N TYR A 166 -1.10 -6.10 -19.43
CA TYR A 166 0.30 -6.13 -19.00
C TYR A 166 1.15 -6.84 -20.04
N GLY A 167 2.35 -6.29 -20.29
CA GLY A 167 3.27 -6.83 -21.28
C GLY A 167 3.80 -8.21 -20.92
N LYS A 168 3.92 -8.53 -19.61
CA LYS A 168 4.45 -9.80 -19.09
C LYS A 168 3.84 -10.15 -17.73
N THR A 169 3.48 -11.43 -17.56
CA THR A 169 3.23 -12.07 -16.26
C THR A 169 4.38 -13.03 -15.96
N LEU A 170 4.99 -12.91 -14.79
CA LEU A 170 6.04 -13.80 -14.34
C LEU A 170 5.57 -14.55 -13.09
N LYS A 171 5.80 -15.87 -13.05
CA LYS A 171 5.66 -16.63 -11.80
C LYS A 171 6.80 -16.22 -10.86
N PRO A 172 6.57 -16.11 -9.54
CA PRO A 172 7.60 -15.81 -8.55
C PRO A 172 8.51 -17.02 -8.37
N HIS A 173 9.39 -17.19 -9.34
CA HIS A 173 10.59 -18.00 -9.25
C HIS A 173 11.76 -17.13 -9.76
N LEU A 174 11.92 -15.93 -9.19
CA LEU A 174 12.99 -14.99 -9.54
C LEU A 174 14.23 -15.31 -8.71
N VAL A 175 15.20 -15.95 -9.37
CA VAL A 175 16.47 -16.39 -8.78
C VAL A 175 17.48 -15.24 -8.84
N GLY A 176 17.86 -14.67 -7.69
CA GLY A 176 18.96 -13.72 -7.59
C GLY A 176 20.31 -14.35 -7.99
N LYS A 177 21.29 -13.51 -8.38
CA LYS A 177 22.67 -13.97 -8.68
C LYS A 177 23.28 -14.61 -7.42
N GLY A 178 23.28 -15.94 -7.38
CA GLY A 178 23.74 -16.72 -6.21
C GLY A 178 22.71 -17.74 -5.69
N GLY A 179 21.52 -17.85 -6.29
CA GLY A 179 20.56 -18.89 -5.91
C GLY A 179 19.82 -18.62 -4.59
N ARG A 180 19.88 -17.40 -4.06
CA ARG A 180 19.10 -16.98 -2.90
C ARG A 180 17.87 -16.19 -3.34
N PHE A 181 16.74 -16.56 -2.76
CA PHE A 181 15.49 -15.82 -2.77
C PHE A 181 15.73 -14.40 -2.22
N ILE A 182 15.19 -13.39 -2.88
CA ILE A 182 15.01 -12.07 -2.26
C ILE A 182 13.53 -11.77 -2.41
N LEU A 183 12.75 -12.21 -1.43
CA LEU A 183 11.36 -11.87 -1.20
C LEU A 183 11.18 -11.77 0.32
N SER A 184 10.40 -10.79 0.78
CA SER A 184 10.22 -10.26 2.14
C SER A 184 11.14 -9.10 2.60
N GLU A 185 12.31 -9.29 3.20
CA GLU A 185 12.99 -8.17 3.91
C GLU A 185 14.01 -7.36 3.06
N ALA A 186 14.79 -8.05 2.22
CA ALA A 186 15.87 -7.40 1.47
C ALA A 186 15.38 -6.53 0.30
N LEU A 187 14.24 -6.86 -0.32
CA LEU A 187 13.62 -6.03 -1.34
C LEU A 187 13.08 -4.72 -0.76
N HIS A 188 12.43 -4.81 0.40
CA HIS A 188 11.96 -3.64 1.16
C HIS A 188 13.13 -2.70 1.46
N LYS A 189 14.25 -3.26 1.96
CA LYS A 189 15.47 -2.50 2.23
C LYS A 189 16.11 -1.89 0.97
N ASP A 190 16.21 -2.65 -0.12
CA ASP A 190 16.75 -2.16 -1.40
C ASP A 190 15.90 -0.99 -1.95
N LEU A 191 14.58 -1.06 -1.82
CA LEU A 191 13.66 0.00 -2.22
C LEU A 191 13.80 1.25 -1.34
N GLN A 192 13.91 1.08 -0.02
CA GLN A 192 14.22 2.17 0.91
C GLN A 192 15.58 2.83 0.60
N GLU A 193 16.56 2.05 0.13
CA GLU A 193 17.87 2.56 -0.30
C GLU A 193 17.87 3.16 -1.73
N GLY A 194 16.71 3.14 -2.42
CA GLY A 194 16.54 3.70 -3.77
C GLY A 194 17.19 2.89 -4.88
N LEU A 195 17.42 1.60 -4.66
CA LEU A 195 18.05 0.69 -5.62
C LEU A 195 17.03 0.19 -6.66
N SER A 196 17.43 0.18 -7.94
CA SER A 196 16.58 -0.30 -9.03
C SER A 196 16.49 -1.83 -9.06
N ILE A 197 15.26 -2.35 -9.10
CA ILE A 197 14.96 -3.79 -9.08
C ILE A 197 15.06 -4.42 -10.49
N LEU A 198 14.97 -3.60 -11.54
CA LEU A 198 15.22 -4.04 -12.92
C LEU A 198 16.60 -3.58 -13.39
N ARG A 199 17.37 -4.54 -13.92
CA ARG A 199 18.50 -4.28 -14.82
C ARG A 199 18.11 -4.61 -16.25
#